data_AF-A0A4Z0PM12-F1
#
_entry.id   AF-A0A4Z0PM12-F1
#
_cell.length_a   1.000
_cell.length_b   1.000
_cell.length_c   1.000
_cell.angle_alpha   90.00
_cell.angle_beta   90.00
_cell.angle_gamma   90.00
#
_symmetry.space_group_name_H-M   'P 1'
#
loop_
_entity.id
_entity.type
_entity.pdbx_description
1 polymer ?
#
loop_
_entity_poly.entity_id
_entity_poly.type
_entity_poly.pdbx_seq_one_letter_code
_entity_poly.pdbx_strand_id
1 'polypeptide(L)'
;MKLRFTWVFAVGLGALSLASCSEKQAARDLTVQPDVTAQAGQVISSAQAVEWTHRFQKTHPNEMWDAFTDATIFNGILDQKGCLGLRIYHAVNKQGNNTFVLVGVNAVGDMTDGDISDESPTGPPHPFNSILVSTKIGEQKLLPVLKGGALIPVEQAADMTRTYRKLHPQGVWAGYFSAKVYRNLLAQPGCIGLRVYKGLKEGNEECFVMVGVNQAGADITEGEVYDMALPCPPNQVASRLMQ
;
A
#
# COMPACT_ATOMS: atom_id res chain seq x y z
N MET A 1 62.43 4.91 -71.85
CA MET A 1 61.21 5.67 -72.20
C MET A 1 60.54 4.98 -73.39
N LYS A 2 59.23 4.71 -73.30
CA LYS A 2 58.31 3.86 -74.12
C LYS A 2 57.96 2.54 -73.41
N LEU A 3 56.84 2.54 -72.67
CA LEU A 3 55.48 2.18 -73.09
C LEU A 3 55.28 0.66 -73.17
N ARG A 4 54.44 0.10 -72.28
CA ARG A 4 53.18 -0.58 -72.66
C ARG A 4 52.45 -1.15 -71.45
N PHE A 5 51.22 -0.66 -71.30
CA PHE A 5 50.06 -1.33 -70.71
C PHE A 5 49.92 -2.75 -71.25
N THR A 6 49.58 -3.74 -70.40
CA THR A 6 48.60 -4.79 -70.72
C THR A 6 48.27 -5.71 -69.52
N TRP A 7 46.97 -5.74 -69.19
CA TRP A 7 46.12 -6.83 -68.64
C TRP A 7 46.53 -7.56 -67.34
N VAL A 8 45.80 -7.23 -66.26
CA VAL A 8 45.58 -8.15 -65.13
C VAL A 8 44.34 -8.99 -65.44
N PHE A 9 44.50 -10.30 -65.33
CA PHE A 9 43.48 -11.32 -65.51
C PHE A 9 42.38 -11.22 -64.45
N ALA A 10 41.14 -11.32 -64.92
CA ALA A 10 39.97 -11.59 -64.11
C ALA A 10 40.07 -13.01 -63.52
N VAL A 11 39.94 -13.12 -62.19
CA VAL A 11 39.53 -14.34 -61.52
C VAL A 11 38.20 -14.04 -60.85
N GLY A 12 37.14 -14.56 -61.44
CA GLY A 12 35.84 -14.64 -60.77
C GLY A 12 35.86 -15.78 -59.77
N LEU A 13 35.41 -15.54 -58.54
CA LEU A 13 34.98 -16.59 -57.64
C LEU A 13 34.02 -16.01 -56.59
N GLY A 14 32.87 -16.64 -56.44
CA GLY A 14 32.10 -16.64 -55.20
C GLY A 14 31.06 -15.54 -55.06
N ALA A 15 29.82 -15.88 -55.41
CA ALA A 15 28.64 -15.20 -54.90
C ALA A 15 28.62 -15.28 -53.36
N LEU A 16 28.69 -14.12 -52.70
CA LEU A 16 28.15 -13.95 -51.34
C LEU A 16 26.91 -13.09 -51.46
N SER A 17 25.75 -13.73 -51.37
CA SER A 17 24.49 -13.06 -51.06
C SER A 17 24.63 -12.39 -49.70
N LEU A 18 24.78 -11.07 -49.69
CA LEU A 18 24.51 -10.27 -48.49
C LEU A 18 23.00 -10.33 -48.24
N ALA A 19 22.58 -11.34 -47.49
CA ALA A 19 21.29 -11.31 -46.83
C ALA A 19 21.36 -10.18 -45.80
N SER A 20 20.91 -8.99 -46.22
CA SER A 20 20.54 -7.91 -45.32
C SER A 20 19.33 -8.39 -44.51
N CYS A 21 19.61 -9.12 -43.43
CA CYS A 21 18.62 -9.41 -42.41
C CYS A 21 18.48 -8.13 -41.60
N SER A 22 17.52 -7.30 -42.00
CA SER A 22 16.94 -6.29 -41.15
C SER A 22 16.56 -6.96 -39.84
N GLU A 23 17.34 -6.71 -38.79
CA GLU A 23 17.04 -7.08 -37.42
C GLU A 23 15.87 -6.22 -36.96
N LYS A 24 14.69 -6.59 -37.45
CA LYS A 24 13.41 -6.12 -36.94
C LYS A 24 13.32 -6.72 -35.54
N GLN A 25 13.68 -5.92 -34.53
CA GLN A 25 13.43 -6.24 -33.13
C GLN A 25 11.96 -6.60 -32.97
N ALA A 26 11.70 -7.90 -33.04
CA ALA A 26 10.42 -8.49 -32.70
C ALA A 26 10.30 -8.40 -31.18
N ALA A 27 9.22 -7.72 -30.77
CA ALA A 27 8.59 -7.76 -29.47
C ALA A 27 9.50 -8.13 -28.30
N ARG A 28 9.89 -7.11 -27.50
CA ARG A 28 10.17 -7.36 -26.09
C ARG A 28 8.90 -7.93 -25.47
N ASP A 29 8.92 -9.24 -25.31
CA ASP A 29 8.05 -10.00 -24.43
C ASP A 29 7.95 -9.24 -23.11
N LEU A 30 6.74 -8.77 -22.79
CA LEU A 30 6.38 -8.26 -21.47
C LEU A 30 6.32 -9.49 -20.54
N THR A 31 7.48 -10.09 -20.28
CA THR A 31 7.60 -11.10 -19.23
C THR A 31 7.23 -10.41 -17.94
N VAL A 32 6.04 -10.75 -17.45
CA VAL A 32 5.45 -10.50 -16.13
C VAL A 32 6.57 -10.26 -15.13
N GLN A 33 6.70 -9.01 -14.66
CA GLN A 33 7.57 -8.74 -13.54
C GLN A 33 7.14 -9.64 -12.37
N PRO A 34 8.06 -10.33 -11.68
CA PRO A 34 7.71 -11.18 -10.56
C PRO A 34 6.85 -10.38 -9.59
N ASP A 35 5.80 -11.01 -9.07
CA ASP A 35 4.71 -10.47 -8.26
C ASP A 35 5.20 -9.67 -7.03
N VAL A 36 5.75 -8.48 -7.27
CA VAL A 36 6.23 -7.54 -6.23
C VAL A 36 5.06 -7.19 -5.32
N THR A 37 3.84 -7.25 -5.85
CA THR A 37 2.59 -7.05 -5.13
C THR A 37 2.24 -8.16 -4.14
N ALA A 38 2.66 -9.41 -4.33
CA ALA A 38 2.40 -10.50 -3.37
C ALA A 38 3.26 -10.43 -2.11
N GLN A 39 4.41 -9.75 -2.17
CA GLN A 39 5.36 -9.63 -1.06
C GLN A 39 5.23 -8.28 -0.32
N ALA A 40 4.25 -7.46 -0.69
CA ALA A 40 4.01 -6.18 -0.03
C ALA A 40 3.49 -6.41 1.40
N GLY A 41 4.32 -6.04 2.37
CA GLY A 41 4.12 -6.30 3.79
C GLY A 41 5.04 -7.39 4.34
N GLN A 42 5.69 -7.09 5.47
CA GLN A 42 6.55 -8.01 6.22
C GLN A 42 6.11 -8.07 7.67
N VAL A 43 6.26 -9.25 8.28
CA VAL A 43 6.07 -9.41 9.72
C VAL A 43 7.18 -8.64 10.44
N ILE A 44 6.79 -7.81 11.41
CA ILE A 44 7.71 -7.10 12.32
C ILE A 44 7.50 -7.61 13.74
N SER A 45 8.51 -7.43 14.59
CA SER A 45 8.35 -7.72 16.02
C SER A 45 7.44 -6.69 16.70
N SER A 46 6.76 -7.10 17.78
CA SER A 46 5.99 -6.18 18.62
C SER A 46 6.87 -5.06 19.19
N ALA A 47 8.14 -5.33 19.50
CA ALA A 47 9.09 -4.31 19.93
C ALA A 47 9.34 -3.23 18.87
N GLN A 48 9.54 -3.62 17.60
CA GLN A 48 9.67 -2.67 16.49
C GLN A 48 8.38 -1.87 16.28
N ALA A 49 7.23 -2.55 16.32
CA ALA A 49 5.93 -1.91 16.21
C ALA A 49 5.76 -0.82 17.28
N VAL A 50 6.01 -1.16 18.55
CA VAL A 50 5.98 -0.22 19.70
C VAL A 50 6.91 0.96 19.46
N GLU A 51 8.16 0.69 19.08
CA GLU A 51 9.16 1.73 18.86
C GLU A 51 8.70 2.74 17.80
N TRP A 52 8.21 2.26 16.66
CA TRP A 52 7.83 3.10 15.53
C TRP A 52 6.56 3.90 15.81
N THR A 53 5.53 3.28 16.41
CA THR A 53 4.28 3.98 16.73
C THR A 53 4.49 4.99 17.86
N HIS A 54 5.27 4.66 18.89
CA HIS A 54 5.58 5.60 19.97
C HIS A 54 6.41 6.79 19.47
N ARG A 55 7.37 6.54 18.56
CA ARG A 55 8.14 7.61 17.93
C ARG A 55 7.21 8.56 17.18
N PHE A 56 6.32 8.03 16.35
CA PHE A 56 5.34 8.84 15.61
C PHE A 56 4.47 9.69 16.55
N GLN A 57 3.91 9.07 17.60
CA GLN A 57 3.04 9.77 18.55
C GLN A 57 3.77 10.89 19.29
N LYS A 58 5.03 10.67 19.64
CA LYS A 58 5.87 11.69 20.30
C LYS A 58 6.18 12.86 19.38
N THR A 59 6.42 12.61 18.09
CA THR A 59 6.73 13.66 17.11
C THR A 59 5.49 14.35 16.57
N HIS A 60 4.34 13.66 16.54
CA HIS A 60 3.06 14.12 16.03
C HIS A 60 1.93 13.97 17.07
N PRO A 61 2.04 14.61 18.26
CA PRO A 61 1.11 14.37 19.37
C PRO A 61 -0.33 14.83 19.09
N ASN A 62 -0.53 15.68 18.09
CA ASN A 62 -1.84 16.22 17.71
C ASN A 62 -2.39 15.63 16.40
N GLU A 63 -1.69 14.66 15.80
CA GLU A 63 -2.19 13.97 14.61
C GLU A 63 -2.99 12.73 14.99
N MET A 64 -3.73 12.19 14.01
CA MET A 64 -4.29 10.85 14.08
C MET A 64 -3.15 9.84 14.20
N TRP A 65 -3.25 8.93 15.17
CA TRP A 65 -2.28 7.87 15.41
C TRP A 65 -2.69 6.57 14.73
N ASP A 66 -3.98 6.29 14.65
CA ASP A 66 -4.49 5.04 14.11
C ASP A 66 -5.95 5.15 13.65
N ALA A 67 -6.38 4.12 12.92
CA ALA A 67 -7.79 3.87 12.66
C ALA A 67 -8.11 2.37 12.76
N PHE A 68 -9.29 2.05 13.29
CA PHE A 68 -9.82 0.69 13.35
C PHE A 68 -10.90 0.46 12.29
N THR A 69 -10.83 -0.67 11.60
CA THR A 69 -11.81 -1.08 10.61
C THR A 69 -12.23 -2.53 10.85
N ASP A 70 -13.53 -2.80 10.72
CA ASP A 70 -14.11 -4.13 10.94
C ASP A 70 -13.63 -5.13 9.88
N ALA A 71 -13.52 -6.41 10.29
CA ALA A 71 -13.16 -7.50 9.40
C ALA A 71 -14.12 -7.64 8.21
N THR A 72 -15.39 -7.30 8.38
CA THR A 72 -16.41 -7.36 7.32
C THR A 72 -16.11 -6.40 6.17
N ILE A 73 -15.63 -5.20 6.48
CA ILE A 73 -15.22 -4.20 5.48
C ILE A 73 -14.00 -4.70 4.71
N PHE A 74 -12.96 -5.17 5.41
CA PHE A 74 -11.78 -5.73 4.75
C PHE A 74 -12.13 -6.91 3.86
N ASN A 75 -12.94 -7.86 4.34
CA ASN A 75 -13.37 -9.00 3.56
C ASN A 75 -14.18 -8.57 2.34
N GLY A 76 -15.11 -7.61 2.48
CA GLY A 76 -15.87 -7.07 1.34
C GLY A 76 -14.95 -6.55 0.22
N ILE A 77 -13.94 -5.74 0.57
CA ILE A 77 -12.99 -5.21 -0.41
C ILE A 77 -12.09 -6.31 -0.99
N LEU A 78 -11.61 -7.25 -0.16
CA LEU A 78 -10.73 -8.35 -0.57
C LEU A 78 -11.43 -9.41 -1.43
N ASP A 79 -12.74 -9.60 -1.26
CA ASP A 79 -13.53 -10.61 -1.98
C ASP A 79 -13.93 -10.15 -3.38
N GLN A 80 -13.67 -8.88 -3.73
CA GLN A 80 -13.87 -8.38 -5.09
C GLN A 80 -13.04 -9.17 -6.10
N LYS A 81 -13.67 -9.53 -7.23
CA LYS A 81 -13.03 -10.37 -8.25
C LYS A 81 -11.74 -9.73 -8.77
N GLY A 82 -10.63 -10.45 -8.62
CA GLY A 82 -9.31 -10.02 -9.09
C GLY A 82 -8.58 -9.06 -8.14
N CYS A 83 -9.07 -8.87 -6.91
CA CYS A 83 -8.37 -8.13 -5.87
C CYS A 83 -7.10 -8.87 -5.44
N LEU A 84 -5.96 -8.19 -5.52
CA LEU A 84 -4.62 -8.68 -5.18
C LEU A 84 -4.17 -8.20 -3.79
N GLY A 85 -4.83 -7.18 -3.26
CA GLY A 85 -4.52 -6.55 -1.98
C GLY A 85 -5.25 -5.22 -1.85
N LEU A 86 -4.96 -4.49 -0.77
CA LEU A 86 -5.57 -3.20 -0.51
C LEU A 86 -4.51 -2.11 -0.45
N ARG A 87 -4.91 -0.93 -0.91
CA ARG A 87 -4.17 0.31 -0.70
C ARG A 87 -4.88 1.14 0.36
N ILE A 88 -4.07 1.65 1.29
CA ILE A 88 -4.48 2.54 2.38
C ILE A 88 -4.00 3.93 2.00
N TYR A 89 -4.94 4.85 1.79
CA TYR A 89 -4.67 6.25 1.52
C TYR A 89 -4.82 7.07 2.79
N HIS A 90 -3.86 7.95 3.07
CA HIS A 90 -4.12 9.07 3.94
C HIS A 90 -5.16 9.99 3.29
N ALA A 91 -6.13 10.44 4.10
CA ALA A 91 -7.23 11.25 3.63
C ALA A 91 -7.66 12.26 4.69
N VAL A 92 -8.32 13.33 4.26
CA VAL A 92 -8.97 14.30 5.15
C VAL A 92 -10.46 14.26 4.86
N ASN A 93 -11.28 13.93 5.86
CA ASN A 93 -12.72 13.87 5.71
C ASN A 93 -13.35 15.29 5.62
N LYS A 94 -14.66 15.35 5.37
CA LYS A 94 -15.38 16.64 5.22
C LYS A 94 -15.36 17.51 6.48
N GLN A 95 -15.10 16.92 7.64
CA GLN A 95 -14.95 17.62 8.91
C GLN A 95 -13.54 18.18 9.13
N GLY A 96 -12.59 17.88 8.24
CA GLY A 96 -11.19 18.29 8.35
C GLY A 96 -10.33 17.33 9.17
N ASN A 97 -10.85 16.15 9.54
CA ASN A 97 -10.12 15.17 10.34
C ASN A 97 -9.33 14.23 9.41
N ASN A 98 -8.10 13.90 9.80
CA ASN A 98 -7.32 12.85 9.16
C ASN A 98 -8.01 11.49 9.35
N THR A 99 -8.01 10.68 8.30
CA THR A 99 -8.58 9.33 8.25
C THR A 99 -7.85 8.48 7.19
N PHE A 100 -8.29 7.24 7.00
CA PHE A 100 -7.82 6.36 5.94
C PHE A 100 -8.92 5.96 4.96
N VAL A 101 -8.62 6.09 3.67
CA VAL A 101 -9.43 5.50 2.60
C VAL A 101 -8.83 4.16 2.19
N LEU A 102 -9.63 3.10 2.18
CA LEU A 102 -9.25 1.75 1.79
C LEU A 102 -9.83 1.42 0.41
N VAL A 103 -9.00 0.92 -0.50
CA VAL A 103 -9.44 0.50 -1.84
C VAL A 103 -8.74 -0.80 -2.25
N GLY A 104 -9.46 -1.68 -2.95
CA GLY A 104 -8.88 -2.88 -3.55
C GLY A 104 -7.94 -2.52 -4.69
N VAL A 105 -6.92 -3.35 -4.91
CA VAL A 105 -5.96 -3.20 -6.02
C VAL A 105 -5.99 -4.46 -6.86
N ASN A 106 -6.10 -4.31 -8.18
CA ASN A 106 -5.99 -5.41 -9.14
C ASN A 106 -4.78 -5.19 -10.07
N ALA A 107 -4.65 -6.02 -11.11
CA ALA A 107 -3.54 -5.93 -12.08
C ALA A 107 -3.50 -4.60 -12.87
N VAL A 108 -4.61 -3.83 -12.88
CA VAL A 108 -4.71 -2.54 -13.58
C VAL A 108 -4.43 -1.37 -12.63
N GLY A 109 -4.78 -1.49 -11.34
CA GLY A 109 -4.61 -0.43 -10.35
C GLY A 109 -5.72 -0.46 -9.31
N ASP A 110 -6.10 0.72 -8.80
CA ASP A 110 -7.16 0.82 -7.80
C ASP A 110 -8.52 0.44 -8.41
N MET A 111 -9.25 -0.41 -7.70
CA MET A 111 -10.58 -0.90 -8.04
C MET A 111 -11.64 0.16 -7.74
N THR A 112 -11.57 1.30 -8.44
CA THR A 112 -12.40 2.49 -8.18
C THR A 112 -13.86 2.40 -8.65
N ASP A 113 -14.21 1.34 -9.35
CA ASP A 113 -15.60 0.98 -9.71
C ASP A 113 -16.21 -0.04 -8.74
N GLY A 114 -15.47 -0.40 -7.69
CA GLY A 114 -15.87 -1.39 -6.70
C GLY A 114 -15.99 -0.81 -5.29
N ASP A 115 -15.83 -1.68 -4.28
CA ASP A 115 -15.96 -1.29 -2.88
C ASP A 115 -14.74 -0.48 -2.42
N ILE A 116 -15.03 0.71 -1.87
CA ILE A 116 -14.07 1.65 -1.27
C ILE A 116 -14.61 1.98 0.12
N SER A 117 -13.76 2.02 1.14
CA SER A 117 -14.18 2.29 2.51
C SER A 117 -13.45 3.48 3.13
N ASP A 118 -14.14 4.15 4.06
CA ASP A 118 -13.59 5.10 5.04
C ASP A 118 -14.41 4.97 6.35
N GLU A 119 -14.62 6.03 7.13
CA GLU A 119 -15.42 6.11 8.35
C GLU A 119 -14.94 5.18 9.47
N SER A 120 -13.64 4.91 9.48
CA SER A 120 -12.99 4.15 10.54
C SER A 120 -12.86 5.03 11.79
N PRO A 121 -13.26 4.56 12.99
CA PRO A 121 -12.95 5.25 14.23
C PRO A 121 -11.44 5.49 14.35
N THR A 122 -11.04 6.74 14.61
CA THR A 122 -9.64 7.16 14.66
C THR A 122 -9.19 7.48 16.09
N GLY A 123 -7.94 7.12 16.42
CA GLY A 123 -7.31 7.44 17.69
C GLY A 123 -6.32 8.60 17.57
N PRO A 124 -6.12 9.43 18.62
CA PRO A 124 -6.97 9.66 19.80
C PRO A 124 -8.24 10.49 19.43
N PRO A 125 -9.35 10.45 20.21
CA PRO A 125 -9.42 10.29 21.68
C PRO A 125 -9.89 8.92 22.20
N HIS A 126 -9.73 7.83 21.46
CA HIS A 126 -10.23 6.52 21.92
C HIS A 126 -9.19 5.73 22.74
N PRO A 127 -9.48 5.42 24.01
CA PRO A 127 -8.65 4.54 24.79
C PRO A 127 -8.93 3.07 24.47
N PHE A 128 -7.96 2.42 23.85
CA PHE A 128 -7.94 0.96 23.78
C PHE A 128 -6.66 0.44 24.41
N ASN A 129 -6.75 -0.74 25.01
CA ASN A 129 -5.62 -1.38 25.65
C ASN A 129 -4.64 -1.87 24.57
N SER A 130 -3.64 -1.06 24.28
CA SER A 130 -2.61 -1.36 23.29
C SER A 130 -1.24 -0.93 23.80
N ILE A 131 -0.27 -1.84 23.67
CA ILE A 131 1.14 -1.52 23.90
C ILE A 131 1.70 -0.59 22.81
N LEU A 132 1.02 -0.49 21.66
CA LEU A 132 1.41 0.35 20.53
C LEU A 132 1.05 1.83 20.76
N VAL A 133 0.38 2.17 21.86
CA VAL A 133 0.12 3.56 22.29
C VAL A 133 1.04 3.93 23.45
N SER A 134 1.74 5.05 23.31
CA SER A 134 2.77 5.55 24.25
C SER A 134 2.20 6.12 25.54
N THR A 135 0.93 6.51 25.53
CA THR A 135 0.24 7.03 26.71
C THR A 135 -0.38 5.88 27.50
N LYS A 136 -0.04 5.75 28.79
CA LYS A 136 -0.84 4.94 29.72
C LYS A 136 -2.19 5.62 29.86
N ILE A 137 -3.17 5.14 29.13
CA ILE A 137 -4.53 5.57 29.36
C ILE A 137 -4.97 4.88 30.64
N GLY A 138 -4.91 5.62 31.76
CA GLY A 138 -5.34 5.11 33.06
C GLY A 138 -6.75 4.57 32.96
N GLU A 139 -6.99 3.38 33.52
CA GLU A 139 -8.26 2.63 33.65
C GLU A 139 -9.51 3.26 33.01
N GLN A 140 -9.46 3.54 31.71
CA GLN A 140 -10.64 3.99 31.00
C GLN A 140 -11.39 2.75 30.58
N LYS A 141 -12.62 2.66 31.06
CA LYS A 141 -13.56 1.59 30.76
C LYS A 141 -13.50 1.29 29.26
N LEU A 142 -13.03 0.09 28.92
CA LEU A 142 -13.02 -0.43 27.55
C LEU A 142 -14.41 -0.18 26.95
N LEU A 143 -14.48 0.72 25.98
CA LEU A 143 -15.71 0.95 25.25
C LEU A 143 -15.97 -0.27 24.38
N PRO A 144 -17.22 -0.73 24.25
CA PRO A 144 -17.54 -1.78 23.29
C PRO A 144 -17.04 -1.36 21.92
N VAL A 145 -16.46 -2.32 21.19
CA VAL A 145 -15.89 -2.08 19.86
C VAL A 145 -16.97 -1.43 18.99
N LEU A 146 -16.71 -0.19 18.60
CA LEU A 146 -17.55 0.53 17.65
C LEU A 146 -17.47 -0.20 16.31
N LYS A 147 -18.58 -0.28 15.59
CA LYS A 147 -18.54 -0.69 14.18
C LYS A 147 -17.52 0.19 13.46
N GLY A 148 -16.52 -0.44 12.87
CA GLY A 148 -15.38 0.21 12.24
C GLY A 148 -15.52 0.26 10.72
N GLY A 149 -15.71 1.46 10.17
CA GLY A 149 -15.70 1.69 8.73
C GLY A 149 -17.05 1.56 8.02
N ALA A 150 -17.13 2.17 6.84
CA ALA A 150 -18.28 2.13 5.95
C ALA A 150 -17.84 2.28 4.48
N LEU A 151 -18.61 1.67 3.58
CA LEU A 151 -18.42 1.86 2.14
C LEU A 151 -18.81 3.29 1.74
N ILE A 152 -17.96 3.95 0.96
CA ILE A 152 -18.16 5.33 0.49
C ILE A 152 -18.08 5.43 -1.04
N PRO A 153 -18.75 6.42 -1.65
CA PRO A 153 -18.62 6.67 -3.08
C PRO A 153 -17.20 7.07 -3.48
N VAL A 154 -16.77 6.66 -4.68
CA VAL A 154 -15.44 7.01 -5.23
C VAL A 154 -15.16 8.52 -5.27
N GLU A 155 -16.16 9.34 -5.55
CA GLU A 155 -15.97 10.80 -5.59
C GLU A 155 -15.68 11.38 -4.21
N GLN A 156 -16.35 10.85 -3.17
CA GLN A 156 -16.04 11.21 -1.79
C GLN A 156 -14.60 10.81 -1.45
N ALA A 157 -14.19 9.59 -1.78
CA ALA A 157 -12.83 9.11 -1.56
C ALA A 157 -11.78 9.96 -2.30
N ALA A 158 -12.06 10.33 -3.56
CA ALA A 158 -11.16 11.16 -4.36
C ALA A 158 -11.01 12.57 -3.77
N ASP A 159 -12.09 13.20 -3.33
CA ASP A 159 -12.03 14.52 -2.69
C ASP A 159 -11.23 14.50 -1.39
N MET A 160 -11.41 13.46 -0.57
CA MET A 160 -10.73 13.34 0.71
C MET A 160 -9.22 13.13 0.56
N THR A 161 -8.81 12.26 -0.37
CA THR A 161 -7.39 12.00 -0.64
C THR A 161 -6.73 13.19 -1.35
N ARG A 162 -7.45 13.88 -2.26
CA ARG A 162 -6.99 15.13 -2.89
C ARG A 162 -6.75 16.23 -1.85
N THR A 163 -7.65 16.36 -0.87
CA THR A 163 -7.50 17.32 0.22
C THR A 163 -6.25 17.04 1.03
N TYR A 164 -6.01 15.77 1.42
CA TYR A 164 -4.77 15.39 2.11
C TYR A 164 -3.52 15.72 1.30
N ARG A 165 -3.46 15.35 0.01
CA ARG A 165 -2.29 15.63 -0.85
C ARG A 165 -1.98 17.13 -0.97
N LYS A 166 -3.00 17.98 -1.04
CA LYS A 166 -2.83 19.44 -1.08
C LYS A 166 -2.20 19.98 0.21
N LEU A 167 -2.58 19.41 1.36
CA LEU A 167 -2.04 19.80 2.66
C LEU A 167 -0.65 19.20 2.93
N HIS A 168 -0.36 18.04 2.34
CA HIS A 168 0.87 17.27 2.54
C HIS A 168 1.58 16.96 1.21
N PRO A 169 2.05 17.98 0.45
CA PRO A 169 2.57 17.78 -0.91
C PRO A 169 3.86 16.95 -0.99
N GLN A 170 4.57 16.76 0.14
CA GLN A 170 5.80 15.98 0.25
C GLN A 170 5.66 14.77 1.18
N GLY A 171 4.43 14.48 1.64
CA GLY A 171 4.17 13.38 2.57
C GLY A 171 3.98 12.04 1.86
N VAL A 172 3.97 10.96 2.64
CA VAL A 172 3.48 9.66 2.18
C VAL A 172 1.96 9.77 2.01
N TRP A 173 1.47 9.47 0.82
CA TRP A 173 0.04 9.57 0.52
C TRP A 173 -0.70 8.24 0.67
N ALA A 174 -0.01 7.13 0.43
CA ALA A 174 -0.60 5.80 0.54
C ALA A 174 0.45 4.69 0.66
N GLY A 175 0.00 3.55 1.18
CA GLY A 175 0.76 2.31 1.23
C GLY A 175 -0.09 1.15 0.69
N TYR A 176 0.54 0.25 -0.05
CA TYR A 176 -0.08 -0.99 -0.52
C TYR A 176 0.41 -2.20 0.28
N PHE A 177 -0.53 -3.08 0.63
CA PHE A 177 -0.26 -4.38 1.22
C PHE A 177 -0.95 -5.49 0.44
N SER A 178 -0.31 -6.65 0.38
CA SER A 178 -0.88 -7.81 -0.34
C SER A 178 -2.08 -8.38 0.41
N ALA A 179 -3.00 -9.02 -0.33
CA ALA A 179 -4.15 -9.69 0.26
C ALA A 179 -3.73 -10.71 1.34
N LYS A 180 -2.57 -11.36 1.18
CA LYS A 180 -2.01 -12.30 2.16
C LYS A 180 -1.86 -11.67 3.53
N VAL A 181 -1.36 -10.43 3.62
CA VAL A 181 -1.18 -9.73 4.91
C VAL A 181 -2.49 -9.59 5.66
N TYR A 182 -3.52 -9.07 4.97
CA TYR A 182 -4.84 -8.89 5.58
C TYR A 182 -5.46 -10.22 5.99
N ARG A 183 -5.39 -11.24 5.13
CA ARG A 183 -5.94 -12.57 5.46
C ARG A 183 -5.24 -13.20 6.65
N ASN A 184 -3.91 -13.08 6.73
CA ASN A 184 -3.14 -13.57 7.87
C ASN A 184 -3.55 -12.88 9.18
N LEU A 185 -3.64 -11.54 9.17
CA LEU A 185 -4.07 -10.77 10.33
C LEU A 185 -5.51 -11.09 10.76
N LEU A 186 -6.44 -11.21 9.81
CA LEU A 186 -7.85 -11.54 10.05
C LEU A 186 -8.06 -12.98 10.48
N ALA A 187 -7.15 -13.90 10.13
CA ALA A 187 -7.22 -15.30 10.55
C ALA A 187 -6.73 -15.53 11.99
N GLN A 188 -6.17 -14.53 12.66
CA GLN A 188 -5.74 -14.64 14.05
C GLN A 188 -6.95 -14.97 14.97
N PRO A 189 -6.82 -15.91 15.93
CA PRO A 189 -7.93 -16.29 16.79
C PRO A 189 -8.55 -15.09 17.54
N GLY A 190 -9.86 -14.94 17.40
CA GLY A 190 -10.61 -13.86 18.06
C GLY A 190 -10.46 -12.47 17.41
N CYS A 191 -9.80 -12.38 16.25
CA CYS A 191 -9.70 -11.14 15.48
C CYS A 191 -11.07 -10.72 14.93
N ILE A 192 -11.48 -9.48 15.19
CA ILE A 192 -12.75 -8.91 14.74
C ILE A 192 -12.58 -7.81 13.70
N GLY A 193 -11.34 -7.40 13.43
CA GLY A 193 -10.97 -6.31 12.54
C GLY A 193 -9.51 -5.96 12.72
N LEU A 194 -9.04 -4.97 11.96
CA LEU A 194 -7.64 -4.54 11.98
C LEU A 194 -7.54 -3.10 12.44
N ARG A 195 -6.45 -2.78 13.13
CA ARG A 195 -6.04 -1.43 13.43
C ARG A 195 -4.79 -1.10 12.63
N VAL A 196 -4.84 0.04 11.96
CA VAL A 196 -3.74 0.59 11.16
C VAL A 196 -3.20 1.79 11.91
N TYR A 197 -1.94 1.71 12.34
CA TYR A 197 -1.22 2.78 13.02
C TYR A 197 -0.31 3.53 12.04
N LYS A 198 -0.16 4.83 12.25
CA LYS A 198 0.98 5.60 11.75
C LYS A 198 2.21 5.27 12.59
N GLY A 199 3.30 4.90 11.93
CA GLY A 199 4.59 4.68 12.55
C GLY A 199 5.66 5.58 11.94
N LEU A 200 6.75 5.80 12.68
CA LEU A 200 7.91 6.54 12.21
C LEU A 200 9.16 5.67 12.40
N LYS A 201 9.79 5.27 11.29
CA LYS A 201 11.04 4.48 11.31
C LYS A 201 12.23 5.36 11.67
N GLU A 202 13.40 4.74 11.76
CA GLU A 202 14.66 5.48 11.76
C GLU A 202 14.75 6.38 10.52
N GLY A 203 15.36 7.57 10.66
CA GLY A 203 15.44 8.54 9.56
C GLY A 203 14.17 9.35 9.29
N ASN A 204 13.15 9.26 10.16
CA ASN A 204 11.85 9.94 10.03
C ASN A 204 11.03 9.52 8.80
N GLU A 205 11.16 8.25 8.39
CA GLU A 205 10.31 7.67 7.34
C GLU A 205 8.96 7.23 7.93
N GLU A 206 7.86 7.85 7.50
CA GLU A 206 6.50 7.44 7.89
C GLU A 206 6.15 6.07 7.30
N CYS A 207 5.46 5.23 8.08
CA CYS A 207 5.07 3.88 7.72
C CYS A 207 3.72 3.48 8.33
N PHE A 208 3.21 2.30 7.98
CA PHE A 208 1.93 1.78 8.47
C PHE A 208 2.13 0.50 9.26
N VAL A 209 1.78 0.49 10.53
CA VAL A 209 1.82 -0.71 11.36
C VAL A 209 0.40 -1.29 11.47
N MET A 210 0.22 -2.54 11.05
CA MET A 210 -1.09 -3.23 11.08
C MET A 210 -1.10 -4.36 12.10
N VAL A 211 -2.18 -4.43 12.87
CA VAL A 211 -2.40 -5.45 13.89
C VAL A 211 -3.86 -5.86 13.95
N GLY A 212 -4.12 -7.13 14.34
CA GLY A 212 -5.48 -7.60 14.60
C GLY A 212 -6.02 -7.04 15.92
N VAL A 213 -7.34 -6.84 15.99
CA VAL A 213 -8.02 -6.37 17.20
C VAL A 213 -8.98 -7.46 17.67
N ASN A 214 -9.01 -7.73 18.98
CA ASN A 214 -9.90 -8.72 19.56
C ASN A 214 -11.24 -8.13 20.04
N GLN A 215 -12.14 -8.97 20.55
CA GLN A 215 -13.46 -8.55 21.07
C GLN A 215 -13.43 -7.53 22.21
N ALA A 216 -12.32 -7.44 22.95
CA ALA A 216 -12.13 -6.43 23.98
C ALA A 216 -11.63 -5.09 23.39
N GLY A 217 -11.37 -5.00 22.08
CA GLY A 217 -10.78 -3.82 21.45
C GLY A 217 -9.27 -3.70 21.64
N ALA A 218 -8.63 -4.70 22.26
CA ALA A 218 -7.20 -4.76 22.46
C ALA A 218 -6.48 -5.30 21.21
N ASP A 219 -5.25 -4.85 20.99
CA ASP A 219 -4.41 -5.36 19.91
C ASP A 219 -3.91 -6.77 20.20
N ILE A 220 -3.91 -7.61 19.17
CA ILE A 220 -3.35 -8.96 19.22
C ILE A 220 -1.86 -8.87 18.88
N THR A 221 -1.04 -8.44 19.84
CA THR A 221 0.42 -8.24 19.65
C THR A 221 1.27 -9.46 19.96
N GLU A 222 0.68 -10.52 20.51
CA GLU A 222 1.31 -11.84 20.67
C GLU A 222 1.31 -12.66 19.37
N GLY A 223 0.50 -12.24 18.38
CA GLY A 223 0.45 -12.83 17.04
C GLY A 223 1.26 -12.05 16.01
N GLU A 224 0.84 -12.13 14.75
CA GLU A 224 1.55 -11.43 13.68
C GLU A 224 1.21 -9.94 13.66
N VAL A 225 2.24 -9.11 13.49
CA VAL A 225 2.15 -7.65 13.27
C VAL A 225 2.89 -7.33 11.99
N TYR A 226 2.32 -6.48 11.13
CA TYR A 226 2.90 -6.20 9.80
C TYR A 226 3.22 -4.71 9.60
N ASP A 227 4.25 -4.41 8.82
CA ASP A 227 4.53 -3.11 8.17
C ASP A 227 5.23 -3.38 6.82
N MET A 228 5.88 -2.40 6.22
CA MET A 228 6.63 -2.45 4.95
C MET A 228 5.66 -2.52 3.78
N ALA A 229 4.65 -1.66 3.83
CA ALA A 229 3.83 -1.33 2.68
C ALA A 229 4.74 -0.94 1.51
N LEU A 230 4.37 -1.34 0.29
CA LEU A 230 5.00 -0.74 -0.88
C LEU A 230 4.54 0.73 -0.95
N PRO A 231 5.49 1.70 -1.00
CA PRO A 231 5.13 3.10 -1.08
C PRO A 231 4.35 3.36 -2.36
N CYS A 232 3.26 4.12 -2.25
CA CYS A 232 2.45 4.46 -3.40
C CYS A 232 3.04 5.67 -4.16
N PRO A 233 3.08 5.62 -5.51
CA PRO A 233 2.61 4.51 -6.35
C PRO A 233 3.72 3.48 -6.67
N PRO A 234 3.55 2.17 -6.38
CA PRO A 234 4.31 1.17 -7.12
C PRO A 234 3.69 1.13 -8.53
N ASN A 235 4.38 1.79 -9.47
CA ASN A 235 4.01 1.97 -10.87
C ASN A 235 2.98 3.09 -11.05
N GLN A 236 3.25 4.06 -11.95
CA GLN A 236 2.41 5.24 -12.22
C GLN A 236 1.06 4.89 -12.89
N VAL A 237 0.27 3.99 -12.31
CA VAL A 237 -1.09 3.72 -12.75
C VAL A 237 -2.00 4.85 -12.29
N ALA A 238 -2.72 5.42 -13.24
CA ALA A 238 -3.70 6.46 -12.99
C ALA A 238 -4.79 5.93 -12.04
N SER A 239 -4.78 6.38 -10.79
CA SER A 239 -5.87 6.15 -9.85
C SER A 239 -6.79 7.37 -9.86
N ARG A 240 -8.12 7.16 -9.90
CA ARG A 240 -9.09 8.25 -9.70
C ARG A 240 -8.94 8.89 -8.31
N LEU A 241 -8.40 8.15 -7.35
CA LEU A 241 -8.07 8.70 -6.04
C LEU A 241 -6.83 9.60 -6.08
N MET A 242 -6.02 9.55 -7.14
CA MET A 242 -4.81 10.36 -7.29
C MET A 242 -4.96 11.59 -8.20
N GLN A 243 -6.13 11.77 -8.81
CA GLN A 243 -6.47 12.94 -9.66
C GLN A 243 -6.93 14.14 -8.82
#